data_AF-A0A2N9NVT8-F1
#
_entry.id   AF-A0A2N9NVT8-F1
#
_cell.length_a   1.000
_cell.length_b   1.000
_cell.length_c   1.000
_cell.angle_alpha   90.00
_cell.angle_beta   90.00
_cell.angle_gamma   90.00
#
_symmetry.space_group_name_H-M   'P 1'
#
loop_
_entity.id
_entity.type
_entity.pdbx_description
1 polymer ?
#
loop_
_entity_poly.entity_id
_entity_poly.type
_entity_poly.pdbx_seq_one_letter_code
_entity_poly.pdbx_strand_id
1 'polypeptide(L)'
;MQSNTSYSSYAFNAGNAVIRNPNAHRFPGMFPGIMGSKLSSIAIPAKTVLVEEFPALSGYSWHHPSPPGEDSYNNAPNMLSFVDGHVSYVKMYCGSNNPSQTLQVPFVFNPPTGYDYEWSGD
;
A
#
# COMPACT_ATOMS: atom_id res chain seq x y z
N MET A 1 32.36 -3.02 10.52
CA MET A 1 31.13 -2.23 10.28
C MET A 1 29.94 -3.13 10.54
N GLN A 2 29.08 -2.81 11.50
CA GLN A 2 27.82 -3.52 11.72
C GLN A 2 26.76 -2.82 10.88
N SER A 3 26.18 -3.51 9.90
CA SER A 3 25.01 -3.00 9.18
C SER A 3 23.79 -3.14 10.09
N ASN A 4 23.21 -2.03 10.50
CA ASN A 4 21.90 -2.03 11.14
C ASN A 4 20.83 -2.29 10.08
N THR A 5 20.55 -3.56 9.79
CA THR A 5 19.42 -3.93 8.94
C THR A 5 18.26 -4.34 9.84
N SER A 6 17.24 -3.48 9.92
CA SER A 6 15.95 -3.83 10.50
C SER A 6 15.10 -4.48 9.42
N TYR A 7 14.80 -5.77 9.57
CA TYR A 7 13.86 -6.48 8.71
C TYR A 7 12.46 -6.33 9.31
N SER A 8 11.59 -5.57 8.64
CA SER A 8 10.15 -5.62 8.89
C SER A 8 9.48 -6.20 7.66
N SER A 9 8.74 -7.30 7.82
CA SER A 9 7.96 -7.91 6.73
C SER A 9 6.59 -7.26 6.58
N TYR A 10 6.17 -6.43 7.53
CA TYR A 10 4.87 -5.77 7.56
C TYR A 10 4.98 -4.28 7.84
N ALA A 11 3.99 -3.53 7.38
CA ALA A 11 3.83 -2.10 7.63
C ALA A 11 2.38 -1.77 7.98
N PHE A 12 2.18 -0.65 8.69
CA PHE A 12 0.85 -0.12 8.99
C PHE A 12 0.44 0.88 7.91
N ASN A 13 -0.85 0.88 7.55
CA ASN A 13 -1.41 1.80 6.57
C ASN A 13 -1.47 3.25 7.09
N ALA A 14 -0.32 3.92 6.98
CA ALA A 14 -0.07 5.26 7.47
C ALA A 14 0.50 6.18 6.38
N GLY A 15 0.19 5.93 5.10
CA GLY A 15 0.70 6.76 3.99
C GLY A 15 0.30 8.24 4.11
N ASN A 16 -0.86 8.52 4.71
CA ASN A 16 -1.34 9.88 5.01
C ASN A 16 -0.54 10.59 6.14
N ALA A 17 0.36 9.87 6.83
CA ALA A 17 1.16 10.37 7.96
C ALA A 17 2.53 10.91 7.58
N VAL A 18 2.90 10.94 6.29
CA VAL A 18 4.21 11.44 5.82
C VAL A 18 4.28 12.97 6.02
N ILE A 19 4.43 13.40 7.27
CA ILE A 19 4.76 14.74 7.71
C ILE A 19 6.15 14.63 8.37
N ARG A 20 7.22 14.77 7.59
CA ARG A 20 8.57 14.94 8.13
C ARG A 20 8.98 16.39 7.92
N ASN A 21 8.52 17.28 8.82
CA ASN A 21 9.12 18.56 9.24
C ASN A 21 7.99 19.57 9.60
N PRO A 22 7.94 20.12 10.84
CA PRO A 22 6.93 21.10 11.24
C PRO A 22 6.97 22.42 10.44
N ASN A 23 8.03 22.67 9.66
CA ASN A 23 8.18 23.84 8.79
C ASN A 23 8.08 23.53 7.28
N ALA A 24 7.79 22.29 6.88
CA ALA A 24 7.64 21.93 5.46
C ALA A 24 6.16 21.76 5.08
N HIS A 25 5.58 22.78 4.46
CA HIS A 25 4.30 22.68 3.76
C HIS A 25 4.43 21.84 2.47
N ARG A 26 4.77 20.56 2.51
CA ARG A 26 4.80 19.64 1.35
C ARG A 26 4.78 18.19 1.89
N PHE A 27 3.70 17.43 2.07
CA PHE A 27 2.40 17.33 1.40
C PHE A 27 1.46 16.51 2.33
N PRO A 28 0.59 17.13 3.15
CA PRO A 28 -0.47 16.36 3.82
C PRO A 28 -1.34 15.69 2.74
N GLY A 29 -1.48 14.36 2.76
CA GLY A 29 -2.27 13.62 1.78
C GLY A 29 -1.58 13.24 0.48
N MET A 30 -0.23 13.20 0.42
CA MET A 30 0.48 12.71 -0.78
C MET A 30 0.16 11.25 -1.12
N PHE A 31 -0.02 10.43 -0.09
CA PHE A 31 -0.40 9.04 -0.22
C PHE A 31 -1.66 8.79 0.61
N PRO A 32 -2.54 7.89 0.14
CA PRO A 32 -3.68 7.45 0.93
C PRO A 32 -3.21 6.77 2.22
N GLY A 33 -4.10 6.72 3.21
CA GLY A 33 -3.88 6.04 4.48
C GLY A 33 -4.89 6.45 5.53
N ILE A 34 -4.82 5.79 6.69
CA ILE A 34 -5.83 5.91 7.74
C ILE A 34 -5.26 6.33 9.11
N MET A 35 -4.02 6.82 9.16
CA MET A 35 -3.49 7.33 10.43
C MET A 35 -4.38 8.45 10.96
N GLY A 36 -4.75 8.35 12.24
CA GLY A 36 -5.57 9.35 12.94
C GLY A 36 -7.07 9.24 12.66
N SER A 37 -7.49 8.38 11.74
CA SER A 37 -8.91 8.13 11.47
C SER A 37 -9.56 7.38 12.63
N LYS A 38 -10.83 7.71 12.91
CA LYS A 38 -11.64 6.90 13.83
C LYS A 38 -12.12 5.66 13.09
N LEU A 39 -12.23 4.53 13.77
CA LEU A 39 -12.80 3.32 13.19
C LEU A 39 -14.19 3.58 12.60
N SER A 40 -15.00 4.39 13.27
CA SER A 40 -16.34 4.77 12.82
C SER A 40 -16.40 5.71 11.61
N SER A 41 -15.27 6.27 11.17
CA SER A 41 -15.20 7.11 9.97
C SER A 41 -14.72 6.36 8.73
N ILE A 42 -14.42 5.06 8.84
CA ILE A 42 -13.98 4.24 7.72
C ILE A 42 -15.21 3.75 6.94
N ALA A 43 -15.32 4.14 5.67
CA ALA A 43 -16.49 3.87 4.83
C ALA A 43 -16.69 2.37 4.55
N ILE A 44 -15.61 1.66 4.20
CA ILE A 44 -15.66 0.23 3.85
C ILE A 44 -14.57 -0.54 4.63
N PRO A 45 -14.76 -0.83 5.93
CA PRO A 45 -13.75 -1.49 6.76
C PRO A 45 -13.22 -2.84 6.21
N ALA A 46 -14.07 -3.57 5.48
CA ALA A 46 -13.71 -4.85 4.84
C ALA A 46 -12.88 -4.69 3.55
N LYS A 47 -12.60 -3.46 3.10
CA LYS A 47 -11.68 -3.18 1.98
C LYS A 47 -10.55 -2.26 2.37
N THR A 48 -10.73 -1.42 3.38
CA THR A 48 -9.68 -0.53 3.85
C THR A 48 -8.56 -1.32 4.52
N VAL A 49 -7.35 -1.18 4.00
CA VAL A 49 -6.14 -1.84 4.52
C VAL A 49 -5.76 -1.26 5.88
N LEU A 50 -5.38 -2.11 6.82
CA LEU A 50 -4.85 -1.73 8.13
C LEU A 50 -3.36 -2.07 8.26
N VAL A 51 -2.98 -3.28 7.86
CA VAL A 51 -1.60 -3.78 7.85
C VAL A 51 -1.34 -4.52 6.55
N GLU A 52 -0.19 -4.30 5.95
CA GLU A 52 0.22 -4.92 4.70
C GLU A 52 1.56 -5.65 4.84
N GLU A 53 1.77 -6.73 4.08
CA GLU A 53 3.13 -7.18 3.80
C GLU A 53 3.88 -6.06 3.06
N PHE A 54 5.12 -5.79 3.44
CA PHE A 54 5.94 -4.73 2.84
C PHE A 54 6.03 -4.76 1.29
N PRO A 55 6.06 -5.93 0.61
CA PRO A 55 6.07 -6.01 -0.86
C PRO A 55 4.80 -5.48 -1.52
N ALA A 56 3.68 -5.47 -0.80
CA ALA A 56 2.43 -4.89 -1.29
C ALA A 56 2.58 -3.40 -1.59
N LEU A 57 3.47 -2.70 -0.87
CA LEU A 57 3.80 -1.30 -1.15
C LEU A 57 4.56 -1.13 -2.46
N SER A 58 5.37 -2.10 -2.87
CA SER A 58 6.23 -2.00 -4.06
C SER A 58 5.70 -2.75 -5.28
N GLY A 59 4.67 -3.58 -5.13
CA GLY A 59 4.05 -4.26 -6.26
C GLY A 59 4.75 -5.55 -6.70
N TYR A 60 5.44 -6.22 -5.78
CA TYR A 60 5.97 -7.58 -6.01
C TYR A 60 5.40 -8.53 -4.96
N SER A 61 5.65 -9.83 -5.12
CA SER A 61 5.14 -10.87 -4.22
C SER A 61 6.26 -11.74 -3.70
N TRP A 62 6.23 -12.06 -2.41
CA TRP A 62 7.11 -13.10 -1.82
C TRP A 62 6.61 -14.51 -2.13
N HIS A 63 5.34 -14.62 -2.50
CA HIS A 63 4.62 -15.87 -2.68
C HIS A 63 4.58 -16.30 -4.15
N HIS A 64 4.88 -15.37 -5.07
CA HIS A 64 4.82 -15.60 -6.51
C HIS A 64 6.02 -14.91 -7.20
N PRO A 65 6.92 -15.68 -7.85
CA PRO A 65 8.08 -15.12 -8.56
C PRO A 65 7.69 -14.06 -9.59
N SER A 66 8.41 -12.95 -9.63
CA SER A 66 8.18 -11.93 -10.66
C SER A 66 8.45 -12.48 -12.06
N PRO A 67 7.76 -11.96 -13.10
CA PRO A 67 8.12 -12.21 -14.48
C PRO A 67 9.60 -11.88 -14.74
N PRO A 68 10.28 -12.60 -15.65
CA PRO A 68 11.67 -12.34 -15.96
C PRO A 68 11.92 -10.87 -16.34
N GLY A 69 12.81 -10.20 -15.61
CA GLY A 69 13.18 -8.80 -15.87
C GLY A 69 12.27 -7.75 -15.22
N GLU A 70 11.31 -8.15 -14.38
CA GLU A 70 10.43 -7.23 -13.65
C GLU A 70 10.66 -7.30 -12.14
N ASP A 71 10.98 -6.18 -11.51
CA ASP A 71 11.10 -6.09 -10.04
C ASP A 71 9.73 -5.95 -9.35
N SER A 72 8.71 -5.52 -10.09
CA SER A 72 7.32 -5.35 -9.69
C SER A 72 6.42 -5.57 -10.90
N TYR A 73 5.22 -6.13 -10.70
CA TYR A 73 4.31 -6.45 -11.79
C TYR A 73 2.86 -6.25 -11.37
N ASN A 74 1.99 -5.93 -12.34
CA ASN A 74 0.58 -5.76 -12.04
C ASN A 74 -0.05 -7.10 -11.59
N ASN A 75 -0.95 -7.05 -10.61
CA ASN A 75 -1.58 -8.19 -9.97
C ASN A 75 -0.65 -9.09 -9.15
N ALA A 76 0.52 -8.59 -8.74
CA ALA A 76 1.38 -9.30 -7.78
C ALA A 76 0.59 -9.58 -6.49
N PRO A 77 0.45 -10.85 -6.07
CA PRO A 77 -0.45 -11.19 -4.97
C PRO A 77 0.23 -11.05 -3.60
N ASN A 78 -0.44 -10.44 -2.63
CA ASN A 78 0.08 -10.17 -1.29
C ASN A 78 -0.97 -10.39 -0.20
N MET A 79 -0.52 -10.64 1.03
CA MET A 79 -1.38 -10.72 2.21
C MET A 79 -1.62 -9.33 2.78
N LEU A 80 -2.89 -8.96 2.94
CA LEU A 80 -3.33 -7.73 3.58
C LEU A 80 -4.27 -8.07 4.76
N SER A 81 -4.14 -7.29 5.83
CA SER A 81 -5.10 -7.23 6.93
C SER A 81 -5.94 -5.96 6.79
N PHE A 82 -7.23 -6.09 7.08
CA PHE A 82 -8.23 -5.04 6.87
C PHE A 82 -8.71 -4.46 8.20
N VAL A 83 -9.38 -3.31 8.12
CA VAL A 83 -9.84 -2.56 9.28
C VAL A 83 -10.90 -3.33 10.10
N ASP A 84 -11.70 -4.20 9.48
CA ASP A 84 -12.62 -5.10 10.19
C ASP A 84 -11.93 -6.32 10.86
N GLY A 85 -10.61 -6.46 10.69
CA GLY A 85 -9.78 -7.48 11.33
C GLY A 85 -9.58 -8.76 10.53
N HIS A 86 -10.18 -8.91 9.35
CA HIS A 86 -9.91 -10.08 8.51
C HIS A 86 -8.58 -9.91 7.73
N VAL A 87 -8.06 -11.04 7.23
CA VAL A 87 -6.85 -11.08 6.39
C VAL A 87 -7.20 -11.79 5.09
N SER A 88 -6.76 -11.24 3.96
CA SER A 88 -6.98 -11.83 2.63
C SER A 88 -5.72 -11.79 1.77
N TYR A 89 -5.60 -12.78 0.89
CA TYR A 89 -4.59 -12.82 -0.17
C TYR A 89 -5.16 -12.15 -1.43
N VAL A 90 -4.68 -10.95 -1.74
CA VAL A 90 -5.26 -10.10 -2.79
C VAL A 90 -4.25 -9.73 -3.85
N LYS A 91 -4.73 -9.34 -5.02
CA LYS A 91 -3.89 -8.85 -6.12
C LYS A 91 -3.59 -7.37 -5.90
N MET A 92 -2.32 -6.97 -5.99
CA MET A 92 -1.96 -5.55 -5.93
C MET A 92 -2.05 -4.91 -7.31
N TYR A 93 -2.68 -3.75 -7.39
CA TYR A 93 -2.73 -2.97 -8.62
C TYR A 93 -1.44 -2.15 -8.79
N CYS A 94 -0.68 -2.44 -9.83
CA CYS A 94 0.44 -1.62 -10.29
C CYS A 94 0.02 -0.94 -11.59
N GLY A 95 -0.48 0.29 -11.49
CA GLY A 95 -1.01 1.03 -12.64
C GLY A 95 0.05 1.60 -13.56
N SER A 96 -0.33 1.88 -14.81
CA SER A 96 0.47 2.63 -15.80
C SER A 96 -0.28 3.88 -16.27
N ASN A 97 -0.68 4.75 -15.33
CA ASN A 97 -1.50 5.92 -15.66
C ASN A 97 -0.66 7.04 -16.29
N ASN A 98 0.67 6.87 -16.38
CA ASN A 98 1.59 7.85 -16.95
C ASN A 98 1.90 7.53 -18.42
N PRO A 99 1.94 8.57 -19.29
CA PRO A 99 2.40 8.42 -20.68
C PRO A 99 3.85 7.93 -20.81
N SER A 100 4.60 7.86 -19.71
CA SER A 100 5.98 7.31 -19.64
C SER A 100 6.06 5.78 -19.48
N GLN A 101 4.94 5.05 -19.40
CA GLN A 101 4.87 3.60 -19.15
C GLN A 101 5.56 3.13 -17.84
N THR A 102 5.91 4.05 -16.95
CA THR A 102 6.48 3.70 -15.65
C THR A 102 5.38 3.12 -14.77
N LEU A 103 5.55 1.86 -14.31
CA LEU A 103 4.69 1.27 -13.29
C LEU A 103 4.70 2.19 -12.06
N GLN A 104 3.51 2.58 -11.64
CA GLN A 104 3.34 3.26 -10.37
C GLN A 104 3.17 2.21 -9.27
N VAL A 105 3.88 2.43 -8.17
CA VAL A 105 3.88 1.53 -7.02
C VAL A 105 2.50 1.56 -6.32
N PRO A 106 1.96 0.43 -5.84
CA PRO A 106 0.56 0.32 -5.43
C PRO A 106 0.09 1.29 -4.35
N PHE A 107 0.96 1.69 -3.42
CA PHE A 107 0.56 2.45 -2.23
C PHE A 107 0.16 3.91 -2.48
N VAL A 108 0.32 4.41 -3.72
CA VAL A 108 0.15 5.84 -4.02
C VAL A 108 -1.26 6.22 -4.46
N PHE A 109 -2.13 5.25 -4.78
CA PHE A 109 -3.54 5.44 -5.13
C PHE A 109 -4.38 4.23 -4.72
N ASN A 110 -5.68 4.46 -4.49
CA ASN A 110 -6.63 3.35 -4.44
C ASN A 110 -6.68 2.66 -5.80
N PRO A 111 -6.79 1.32 -5.83
CA PRO A 111 -6.94 0.59 -7.08
C PRO A 111 -8.28 0.92 -7.75
N PRO A 112 -8.42 0.67 -9.08
CA PRO A 112 -9.70 0.81 -9.75
C PRO A 112 -10.73 -0.22 -9.25
N THR A 113 -11.98 -0.03 -9.62
CA THR A 113 -13.05 -0.99 -9.35
C THR A 113 -12.67 -2.40 -9.83
N GLY A 114 -12.92 -3.40 -8.98
CA GLY A 114 -12.58 -4.82 -9.26
C GLY A 114 -11.44 -5.36 -8.39
N TYR A 115 -10.74 -4.49 -7.65
CA TYR A 115 -9.81 -4.89 -6.61
C TYR A 115 -10.50 -4.92 -5.23
N ASP A 116 -9.97 -5.77 -4.34
CA ASP A 116 -10.56 -6.09 -3.04
C ASP A 116 -9.93 -5.31 -1.88
N TYR A 117 -9.27 -4.18 -2.18
CA TYR A 117 -8.64 -3.34 -1.16
C TYR A 117 -8.67 -1.86 -1.52
N GLU A 118 -8.58 -1.01 -0.50
CA GLU A 118 -8.44 0.44 -0.60
C GLU A 118 -7.44 0.93 0.47
N TRP A 119 -6.64 1.93 0.15
CA TRP A 119 -5.69 2.51 1.10
C TRP A 119 -6.29 3.66 1.89
N SER A 120 -7.22 4.42 1.30
CA SER A 120 -7.93 5.47 2.01
C SER A 120 -9.13 4.91 2.78
N GLY A 121 -9.64 5.70 3.72
CA GLY A 121 -10.77 5.32 4.56
C GLY A 121 -12.11 5.95 4.14
N ASP A 122 -12.13 6.75 3.08
CA ASP A 122 -13.27 7.55 2.61
C ASP A 122 -14.02 6.90 1.44
#